data_AF-A0A452YDU8-F1
#
_entry.id   AF-A0A452YDU8-F1
#
_cell.length_a   1.000
_cell.length_b   1.000
_cell.length_c   1.000
_cell.angle_alpha   90.00
_cell.angle_beta   90.00
_cell.angle_gamma   90.00
#
_symmetry.space_group_name_H-M   'P 1'
#
loop_
_entity.id
_entity.type
_entity.pdbx_description
1 polymer ?
#
loop_
_entity_poly.entity_id
_entity_poly.type
_entity_poly.pdbx_seq_one_letter_code
_entity_poly.pdbx_strand_id
1 'polypeptide(L)' 'MSIGNGMNALFWEDRWLNGRSVGELMPLLYKCISMRRRKVRTVAEGLTGNTWARDIQGILGHPPRRP' A
#
# COMPACT_ATOMS: atom_id res chain seq x y z
N MET A 1 20.02 3.43 7.59
CA MET A 1 19.75 3.71 6.17
C MET A 1 18.43 4.45 6.12
N SER A 2 18.47 5.78 6.23
CA SER A 2 17.28 6.62 6.21
C SER A 2 16.72 6.60 4.80
N ILE A 3 15.49 6.13 4.64
CA ILE A 3 14.80 6.19 3.35
C ILE A 3 14.55 7.66 3.04
N GLY A 4 15.42 8.23 2.21
CA GLY A 4 15.34 9.61 1.77
C GLY A 4 13.98 9.87 1.13
N ASN A 5 13.27 10.89 1.64
CA ASN A 5 11.98 11.42 1.21
C ASN A 5 10.81 10.44 0.98
N GLY A 6 11.00 9.11 1.03
CA GLY A 6 9.94 8.14 0.78
C GLY A 6 9.32 8.18 -0.63
N MET A 7 9.88 8.97 -1.55
CA MET A 7 9.37 9.15 -2.92
C MET A 7 9.77 8.01 -3.86
N ASN A 8 10.91 7.35 -3.59
CA ASN A 8 11.36 6.20 -4.37
C ASN A 8 11.09 4.86 -3.69
N ALA A 9 10.74 4.87 -2.40
CA ALA A 9 10.41 3.66 -1.66
C ALA A 9 8.91 3.37 -1.78
N LEU A 10 8.57 2.11 -2.04
CA LEU A 10 7.21 1.61 -2.09
C LEU A 10 6.65 1.40 -0.69
N PHE A 11 5.44 1.91 -0.43
CA PHE A 11 4.81 1.81 0.88
C PHE A 11 4.58 0.35 1.31
N TRP A 12 4.25 -0.53 0.37
CA TRP A 12 3.86 -1.92 0.67
C TRP A 12 5.01 -2.92 0.57
N GLU A 13 5.93 -2.70 -0.36
CA GLU A 13 7.02 -3.63 -0.69
C GLU A 13 8.31 -3.27 0.04
N ASP A 14 8.65 -1.98 0.17
CA ASP A 14 9.95 -1.59 0.72
C ASP A 14 9.97 -1.67 2.24
N ARG A 15 11.17 -1.92 2.76
CA ARG A 15 11.46 -2.09 4.19
C ARG A 15 11.60 -0.77 4.93
N TRP A 16 10.61 0.10 4.78
CA TRP A 16 10.68 1.46 5.26
C TRP A 16 10.23 1.67 6.70
N LEU A 17 9.57 0.68 7.30
CA LEU A 17 9.13 0.73 8.68
C LEU A 17 10.11 -0.05 9.57
N ASN A 18 11.08 0.65 10.16
CA ASN A 18 12.11 0.04 11.02
C ASN A 18 12.87 -1.13 10.36
N GLY A 19 13.12 -1.04 9.05
CA GLY A 19 13.79 -2.10 8.29
C GLY A 19 12.89 -3.29 7.96
N ARG A 20 11.57 -3.18 8.13
CA ARG A 20 10.57 -4.16 7.70
C ARG A 20 9.58 -3.53 6.73
N SER A 21 9.01 -4.34 5.85
CA SER A 21 7.95 -3.87 4.96
C SER A 21 6.59 -3.97 5.65
N VAL A 22 5.62 -3.18 5.17
CA VAL A 22 4.25 -3.26 5.67
C VAL A 22 3.64 -4.63 5.35
N GLY A 23 4.05 -5.26 4.24
CA GLY A 23 3.66 -6.64 3.92
C GLY A 23 4.17 -7.68 4.92
N GLU A 24 5.40 -7.53 5.43
CA GLU A 24 5.96 -8.40 6.46
C GLU A 24 5.29 -8.20 7.82
N LEU A 25 4.93 -6.95 8.15
CA LEU A 25 4.26 -6.63 9.41
C LEU A 25 2.77 -7.01 9.42
N MET A 26 2.10 -6.84 8.28
CA MET A 26 0.65 -7.01 8.16
C MET A 26 0.29 -7.85 6.93
N PRO A 27 0.61 -9.17 6.93
CA PRO A 27 0.38 -10.05 5.79
C PRO A 27 -1.11 -10.20 5.43
N LEU A 28 -2.00 -10.04 6.41
CA LEU A 28 -3.45 -10.06 6.20
C LEU A 28 -3.93 -8.83 5.41
N LEU A 29 -3.43 -7.64 5.75
CA LEU A 29 -3.69 -6.41 5.00
C LEU A 29 -3.10 -6.48 3.60
N TYR A 30 -1.87 -6.99 3.51
CA TYR A 30 -1.17 -7.19 2.24
C TYR A 30 -2.04 -8.00 1.27
N LYS A 31 -2.65 -9.10 1.71
CA LYS A 31 -3.56 -9.92 0.88
C LYS A 31 -4.78 -9.15 0.36
N CYS A 32 -5.32 -8.20 1.10
CA CYS A 32 -6.50 -7.40 0.71
C CYS A 32 -6.18 -6.27 -0.30
N ILE A 33 -4.90 -6.00 -0.57
CA ILE A 33 -4.50 -4.93 -1.48
C ILE A 33 -4.22 -5.51 -2.85
N SER A 34 -4.67 -4.86 -3.92
CA SER A 34 -4.37 -5.32 -5.29
C SER A 34 -2.89 -5.12 -5.65
N MET A 35 -2.30 -6.09 -6.36
CA MET A 35 -0.88 -6.04 -6.74
C MET A 35 -0.46 -4.75 -7.46
N ARG A 36 -1.38 -4.15 -8.23
CA ARG A 36 -1.14 -2.86 -8.90
C ARG A 36 -0.90 -1.72 -7.92
N ARG A 37 -1.68 -1.65 -6.83
CA ARG A 37 -1.51 -0.62 -5.79
C ARG A 37 -0.20 -0.81 -5.03
N ARG A 38 0.17 -2.06 -4.75
CA ARG A 38 1.43 -2.39 -4.05
C ARG A 38 2.68 -1.88 -4.78
N LYS A 39 2.69 -1.97 -6.11
CA LYS A 39 3.83 -1.56 -6.96
C LYS A 39 3.87 -0.09 -7.35
N VAL A 40 2.76 0.63 -7.21
CA VAL A 40 2.68 2.05 -7.61
C VAL A 40 2.76 2.97 -6.40
N ARG A 41 2.28 2.52 -5.22
CA ARG A 41 2.19 3.39 -4.04
C ARG A 41 3.56 3.61 -3.41
N THR A 42 4.02 4.85 -3.42
CA THR A 42 5.23 5.27 -2.69
C THR A 42 4.93 5.56 -1.22
N VAL A 43 5.95 5.56 -0.37
CA VAL A 43 5.83 5.89 1.06
C VAL A 43 5.28 7.29 1.25
N ALA A 44 5.80 8.25 0.49
CA ALA A 44 5.35 9.64 0.51
C ALA A 44 3.87 9.76 0.16
N GLU A 45 3.42 9.14 -0.93
CA GLU A 45 2.00 9.16 -1.32
C GLU A 45 1.10 8.37 -0.37
N GLY A 46 1.60 7.25 0.18
CA GLY A 46 0.87 6.43 1.14
C GLY A 46 0.59 7.22 2.41
N LEU A 47 1.62 7.83 2.99
CA LEU A 47 1.52 8.65 4.19
C LEU A 47 0.75 9.96 3.97
N THR A 48 0.86 10.56 2.79
CA THR A 48 0.13 11.77 2.44
C THR A 48 -1.37 11.50 2.52
N GLY A 49 -2.04 12.17 3.47
CA GLY A 49 -3.49 12.09 3.67
C GLY A 49 -4.00 10.68 3.98
N ASN A 50 -3.16 9.79 4.54
CA ASN A 50 -3.51 8.40 4.84
C ASN A 50 -4.02 7.63 3.60
N THR A 51 -3.53 8.00 2.40
CA THR A 51 -4.03 7.44 1.14
C THR A 51 -3.73 5.94 1.01
N TRP A 52 -2.76 5.41 1.76
CA TRP A 52 -2.51 3.97 1.88
C TRP A 52 -3.77 3.19 2.30
N ALA A 53 -4.66 3.78 3.11
CA ALA A 53 -5.91 3.12 3.53
C ALA A 53 -6.87 2.88 2.35
N ARG A 54 -6.81 3.71 1.30
CA ARG A 54 -7.59 3.52 0.04
C ARG A 54 -7.05 2.40 -0.85
N ASP A 55 -5.88 1.84 -0.56
CA ASP A 55 -5.34 0.72 -1.31
C ASP A 55 -5.90 -0.62 -0.86
N ILE A 56 -6.39 -0.68 0.37
CA ILE A 56 -7.00 -1.86 0.96
C ILE A 56 -8.36 -2.04 0.29
N GLN A 57 -8.41 -2.85 -0.78
CA GLN A 57 -9.65 -3.19 -1.46
C GLN A 57 -10.37 -4.28 -0.65
N GLY A 58 -11.08 -3.82 0.38
CA GLY A 58 -11.82 -4.68 1.31
C GLY A 58 -13.34 -4.63 1.18
N ILE A 59 -13.98 -3.45 1.09
CA ILE A 59 -15.45 -3.36 1.23
C ILE A 59 -16.02 -2.16 0.49
N LEU A 60 -16.12 -2.20 -0.84
CA LEU A 60 -17.14 -1.41 -1.55
C LEU A 60 -17.44 -2.12 -2.85
N GLY A 61 -18.54 -2.86 -2.82
CA GLY A 61 -19.07 -3.60 -3.94
C GLY A 61 -19.22 -2.70 -5.15
N HIS A 62 -18.47 -3.02 -6.19
CA HIS A 62 -18.95 -2.74 -7.53
C HIS A 62 -20.07 -3.78 -7.78
N PRO A 63 -21.35 -3.38 -7.89
CA PRO A 63 -22.33 -4.29 -8.46
C PRO A 63 -21.93 -4.56 -9.92
N PRO A 64 -22.08 -5.78 -10.43
CA PRO A 64 -21.77 -6.07 -11.82
C PRO A 64 -22.57 -5.13 -12.72
N ARG A 65 -21.86 -4.29 -13.50
CA ARG A 65 -22.46 -3.65 -14.68
C ARG A 65 -22.93 -4.77 -15.61
N ARG A 66 -24.23 -5.07 -15.58
CA ARG A 66 -24.87 -5.89 -16.60
C ARG A 66 -25.04 -5.03 -17.87
N PRO A 67 -24.75 -5.58 -19.06
CA PRO A 67 -25.30 -5.04 -20.31
C PRO A 67 -26.82 -5.25 -20.37
#